data_AF-A0A7X2MJN8-F1
#
_entry.id   AF-A0A7X2MJN8-F1
#
_cell.length_a   1.000
_cell.length_b   1.000
_cell.length_c   1.000
_cell.angle_alpha   90.00
_cell.angle_beta   90.00
_cell.angle_gamma   90.00
#
_symmetry.space_group_name_H-M   'P 1'
#
loop_
_entity.id
_entity.type
_entity.pdbx_description
1 polymer ?
#
loop_
_entity_poly.entity_id
_entity_poly.type
_entity_poly.pdbx_seq_one_letter_code
_entity_poly.pdbx_strand_id
1 'polypeptide(L)'
;MTLQATYVEQNMSGDETEVVSIIDVNPFGTNGEMDRRLLISKDAEPILILQLYVRVDEDGWLISSAFSEFLLNESHVAIICGDHLYVFDMATHSFRSHRLG
;
A
#
# COMPACT_ATOMS: atom_id res chain seq x y z
N MET A 1 16.66 4.72 -14.93
CA MET A 1 16.07 3.95 -13.84
C MET A 1 14.64 4.40 -13.73
N THR A 2 13.69 3.51 -14.01
CA THR A 2 12.28 3.84 -14.00
C THR A 2 11.59 2.99 -12.95
N LEU A 3 11.03 3.66 -11.94
CA LEU A 3 10.13 3.01 -10.99
C LEU A 3 8.71 2.98 -11.54
N GLN A 4 8.03 1.88 -11.29
CA GLN A 4 6.64 1.68 -11.65
C GLN A 4 5.90 1.06 -10.47
N ALA A 5 4.62 1.39 -10.34
CA ALA A 5 3.75 0.75 -9.37
C ALA A 5 2.46 0.30 -10.05
N THR A 6 2.04 -0.93 -9.75
CA THR A 6 0.88 -1.57 -10.36
C THR A 6 0.10 -2.32 -9.30
N TYR A 7 -1.23 -2.24 -9.35
CA TYR A 7 -2.06 -3.06 -8.47
C TYR A 7 -1.96 -4.54 -8.85
N VAL A 8 -1.92 -5.40 -7.84
CA VAL A 8 -1.88 -6.86 -8.00
C VAL A 8 -3.10 -7.48 -7.35
N GLU A 9 -3.71 -8.45 -8.04
CA GLU A 9 -4.83 -9.21 -7.48
C GLU A 9 -4.37 -10.08 -6.30
N GLN A 10 -5.21 -10.21 -5.27
CA GLN A 10 -4.90 -10.94 -4.04
C GLN A 10 -4.60 -12.44 -4.27
N ASN A 11 -4.97 -13.00 -5.44
CA ASN A 11 -4.88 -14.42 -5.76
C ASN A 11 -3.53 -14.87 -6.35
N MET A 12 -2.49 -14.02 -6.35
CA MET A 12 -1.15 -14.46 -6.72
C MET A 12 -0.66 -15.51 -5.70
N SER A 13 -0.74 -16.79 -6.09
CA SER A 13 -0.27 -17.92 -5.30
C SER A 13 1.20 -17.72 -4.92
N GLY A 14 1.53 -18.06 -3.67
CA GLY A 14 2.78 -17.69 -2.99
C GLY A 14 4.10 -18.08 -3.67
N ASP A 15 4.11 -18.92 -4.69
CA ASP A 15 5.34 -19.40 -5.34
C ASP A 15 6.10 -18.33 -6.15
N GLU A 16 5.42 -17.31 -6.70
CA GLU A 16 6.10 -16.28 -7.54
C GLU A 16 6.52 -15.03 -6.76
N THR A 17 6.13 -14.93 -5.48
CA THR A 17 6.39 -13.75 -4.63
C THR A 17 7.30 -14.03 -3.43
N GLU A 18 7.78 -15.26 -3.24
CA GLU A 18 8.67 -15.64 -2.13
C GLU A 18 9.96 -14.81 -2.02
N VAL A 19 10.35 -14.11 -3.09
CA VAL A 19 11.56 -13.28 -3.13
C VAL A 19 11.28 -11.79 -2.84
N VAL A 20 10.02 -11.34 -2.93
CA VAL A 20 9.66 -9.91 -2.88
C VAL A 20 9.10 -9.57 -1.50
N SER A 21 9.71 -8.59 -0.82
CA SER A 21 9.28 -8.19 0.52
C SER A 21 7.88 -7.57 0.49
N ILE A 22 6.98 -8.08 1.34
CA ILE A 22 5.65 -7.50 1.56
C ILE A 22 5.70 -6.61 2.80
N ILE A 23 5.27 -5.35 2.65
CA ILE A 23 5.22 -4.37 3.73
C ILE A 23 3.78 -3.95 3.97
N ASP A 24 3.32 -4.12 5.20
CA ASP A 24 1.99 -3.69 5.62
C ASP A 24 1.95 -2.17 5.80
N VAL A 25 1.10 -1.52 5.02
CA VAL A 25 0.76 -0.10 5.17
C VAL A 25 -0.62 -0.05 5.81
N ASN A 26 -0.66 -0.35 7.11
CA ASN A 26 -1.87 -0.34 7.92
C ASN A 26 -1.91 0.86 8.87
N PRO A 27 -2.53 1.96 8.46
CA PRO A 27 -2.69 3.12 9.33
C PRO A 27 -3.84 3.00 10.34
N PHE A 28 -4.70 2.00 10.18
CA PHE A 28 -5.89 1.79 10.99
C PHE A 28 -5.65 0.82 12.16
N GLY A 29 -4.47 0.22 12.24
CA GLY A 29 -4.12 -0.75 13.26
C GLY A 29 -5.11 -1.92 13.25
N THR A 30 -5.68 -2.23 14.41
CA THR A 30 -6.65 -3.33 14.57
C THR A 30 -7.96 -3.12 13.81
N ASN A 31 -8.26 -1.89 13.40
CA ASN A 31 -9.49 -1.55 12.67
C ASN A 31 -9.26 -1.53 11.14
N GLY A 32 -8.10 -2.02 10.70
CA GLY A 32 -7.73 -2.15 9.30
C GLY A 32 -8.05 -3.54 8.78
N GLU A 33 -8.72 -3.61 7.63
CA GLU A 33 -8.90 -4.83 6.85
C GLU A 33 -8.06 -4.78 5.57
N MET A 34 -7.52 -5.94 5.18
CA MET A 34 -6.66 -6.07 4.01
C MET A 34 -7.44 -5.82 2.71
N ASP A 35 -7.02 -4.86 1.88
CA ASP A 35 -7.76 -4.47 0.65
C ASP A 35 -7.00 -4.80 -0.63
N ARG A 36 -5.83 -4.20 -0.86
CA ARG A 36 -5.12 -4.32 -2.15
C ARG A 36 -3.63 -4.41 -1.96
N ARG A 37 -2.96 -5.01 -2.96
CA ARG A 37 -1.50 -5.01 -3.05
C ARG A 37 -1.05 -4.07 -4.15
N LEU A 38 -0.02 -3.27 -3.86
CA LEU A 38 0.67 -2.44 -4.82
C LEU A 38 2.07 -3.00 -5.02
N LEU A 39 2.35 -3.57 -6.19
CA LEU A 39 3.68 -4.01 -6.56
C LEU A 39 4.47 -2.81 -7.03
N ILE A 40 5.65 -2.60 -6.45
CA ILE A 40 6.64 -1.64 -6.93
C ILE A 40 7.73 -2.42 -7.65
N SER A 41 8.03 -1.97 -8.87
CA SER A 41 9.09 -2.53 -9.70
C SER A 41 10.09 -1.46 -10.10
N LYS A 42 11.36 -1.84 -10.20
CA LYS A 42 12.45 -1.02 -10.72
C LYS A 42 13.00 -1.68 -11.97
N ASP A 43 12.96 -0.96 -13.09
CA ASP A 43 13.48 -1.47 -14.37
C ASP A 43 12.87 -2.86 -14.73
N ALA A 44 11.57 -3.02 -14.47
CA ALA A 44 10.75 -4.24 -14.62
C ALA A 44 11.01 -5.38 -13.61
N GLU A 45 11.96 -5.24 -12.69
CA GLU A 45 12.18 -6.19 -11.61
C GLU A 45 11.34 -5.82 -10.38
N PRO A 46 10.58 -6.76 -9.80
CA PRO A 46 9.78 -6.50 -8.60
C PRO A 46 10.69 -6.29 -7.39
N ILE A 47 10.52 -5.18 -6.67
CA ILE A 47 11.38 -4.84 -5.52
C ILE A 47 10.65 -4.97 -4.19
N LEU A 48 9.38 -4.57 -4.12
CA LEU A 48 8.57 -4.69 -2.91
C LEU A 48 7.08 -4.64 -3.23
N ILE A 49 6.27 -5.20 -2.32
CA ILE A 49 4.81 -5.13 -2.38
C ILE A 49 4.32 -4.36 -1.15
N LEU A 50 3.50 -3.34 -1.37
CA LEU A 50 2.76 -2.68 -0.29
C LEU A 50 1.40 -3.35 -0.12
N GLN A 51 1.12 -3.87 1.06
CA GLN A 51 -0.20 -4.35 1.45
C GLN A 51 -0.99 -3.20 2.05
N LEU A 52 -2.01 -2.75 1.32
CA LEU A 52 -2.86 -1.63 1.70
C LEU A 52 -4.08 -2.13 2.48
N TYR A 53 -4.51 -1.32 3.44
CA TYR A 53 -5.63 -1.61 4.33
C TYR A 53 -6.74 -0.57 4.20
N VAL A 54 -7.99 -0.99 4.33
CA VAL A 54 -9.19 -0.13 4.47
C VAL A 54 -9.67 -0.13 5.91
N ARG A 55 -10.35 0.95 6.31
CA ARG A 55 -10.96 1.06 7.65
C ARG A 55 -12.34 0.40 7.67
N VAL A 56 -12.58 -0.45 8.66
CA VAL A 56 -13.88 -1.06 8.94
C VAL A 56 -14.46 -0.61 10.28
N ASP A 57 -15.78 -0.65 10.41
CA ASP A 57 -16.46 -0.44 11.70
C ASP A 57 -16.51 -1.73 12.51
N GLU A 58 -17.12 -1.63 13.70
CA GLU A 58 -17.27 -2.74 14.65
C GLU A 58 -18.11 -3.90 14.08
N ASP A 59 -18.96 -3.61 13.09
CA ASP A 59 -19.82 -4.58 12.42
C ASP A 59 -19.18 -5.12 11.12
N GLY A 60 -17.96 -4.67 10.78
CA GLY A 60 -17.21 -5.08 9.59
C GLY A 60 -17.61 -4.33 8.32
N TRP A 61 -18.35 -3.22 8.40
CA TRP A 61 -18.67 -2.40 7.23
C TRP A 61 -17.50 -1.49 6.86
N LEU A 62 -17.23 -1.38 5.56
CA LEU A 62 -16.25 -0.47 5.01
C LEU A 62 -16.65 0.99 5.28
N ILE A 63 -15.93 1.68 6.17
CA ILE A 63 -16.20 3.09 6.50
C ILE A 63 -15.44 4.03 5.57
N SER A 64 -14.36 3.55 4.96
CA SER A 64 -13.44 4.39 4.20
C SER A 64 -12.92 3.67 2.98
N SER A 65 -13.74 3.59 1.94
CA SER A 65 -13.25 3.32 0.60
C SER A 65 -12.88 4.64 -0.06
N ALA A 66 -11.62 5.06 0.05
CA ALA A 66 -11.09 6.10 -0.80
C ALA A 66 -9.67 5.72 -1.21
N PHE A 67 -9.55 4.58 -1.89
CA PHE A 67 -8.36 4.28 -2.68
C PHE A 67 -8.69 4.58 -4.13
N SER A 68 -8.18 5.70 -4.62
CA SER A 68 -8.24 6.01 -6.06
C SER A 68 -6.84 6.26 -6.63
N GLU A 69 -5.93 6.84 -5.85
CA GLU A 69 -4.68 7.37 -6.40
C GLU A 69 -3.50 7.16 -5.46
N PHE A 70 -2.39 6.73 -6.05
CA PHE A 70 -1.07 6.78 -5.45
C PHE A 70 -0.16 7.63 -6.35
N LEU A 71 0.84 8.26 -5.74
CA LEU A 71 1.93 8.90 -6.47
C LEU A 71 3.23 8.19 -6.13
N LEU A 72 4.04 7.94 -7.14
CA LEU A 72 5.34 7.27 -7.01
C LEU A 72 6.42 8.21 -7.52
N ASN A 73 7.49 8.32 -6.75
CA ASN A 73 8.74 8.94 -7.20
C ASN A 73 9.93 8.03 -6.87
N GLU A 74 11.16 8.53 -7.03
CA GLU A 74 12.41 7.77 -6.82
C GLU A 74 12.60 7.19 -5.42
N SER A 75 11.90 7.70 -4.40
CA SER A 75 12.15 7.36 -2.99
C SER A 75 10.89 7.06 -2.19
N HIS A 76 9.72 7.51 -2.65
CA HIS A 76 8.49 7.48 -1.88
C HIS A 76 7.29 7.00 -2.68
N VAL A 77 6.35 6.39 -1.96
CA VAL A 77 4.98 6.18 -2.41
C VAL A 77 4.05 7.01 -1.53
N ALA A 78 3.29 7.90 -2.14
CA ALA A 78 2.21 8.61 -1.48
C ALA A 78 0.88 7.92 -1.78
N ILE A 79 0.08 7.64 -0.75
CA ILE A 79 -1.17 6.90 -0.83
C ILE A 79 -2.25 7.74 -0.15
N ILE A 80 -3.31 8.08 -0.89
CA ILE A 80 -4.50 8.67 -0.30
C ILE A 80 -5.40 7.53 0.15
N CYS A 81 -5.78 7.53 1.43
CA CYS A 81 -6.75 6.60 1.96
C CYS A 81 -7.68 7.30 2.96
N GLY A 82 -8.92 7.48 2.52
CA GLY A 82 -9.94 8.23 3.25
C GLY A 82 -9.57 9.69 3.43
N ASP A 83 -9.62 10.14 4.68
CA ASP A 83 -9.24 11.47 5.15
C ASP A 83 -7.74 11.55 5.50
N HIS A 84 -6.89 10.70 4.94
CA HIS A 84 -5.47 10.67 5.25
C HIS A 84 -4.60 10.51 4.00
N LEU A 85 -3.45 11.19 4.02
CA LEU A 85 -2.33 10.99 3.13
C LEU A 85 -1.25 10.21 3.87
N TYR A 86 -0.85 9.08 3.29
CA TYR A 86 0.23 8.25 3.78
C TYR A 86 1.43 8.38 2.87
N VAL A 87 2.61 8.61 3.43
CA VAL A 87 3.86 8.67 2.68
C VAL A 87 4.76 7.54 3.17
N PHE A 88 5.02 6.59 2.29
CA PHE A 88 5.91 5.46 2.52
C PHE A 88 7.30 5.76 1.94
N ASP A 89 8.33 5.63 2.75
CA ASP A 89 9.74 5.74 2.35
C ASP A 89 10.29 4.35 2.00
N MET A 90 10.71 4.17 0.75
CA MET A 90 11.13 2.86 0.25
C MET A 90 12.51 2.41 0.75
N ALA A 91 13.34 3.32 1.27
CA ALA A 91 14.68 2.97 1.76
C ALA A 91 14.65 2.50 3.21
N THR A 92 13.79 3.11 4.02
CA THR A 92 13.65 2.86 5.46
C THR A 92 12.47 1.96 5.80
N HIS A 93 11.57 1.73 4.84
CA HIS A 93 10.29 1.05 5.02
C HIS A 93 9.41 1.70 6.11
N SER A 94 9.64 2.98 6.38
CA SER A 94 8.82 3.76 7.32
C SER A 94 7.67 4.41 6.57
N PHE A 95 6.55 4.61 7.26
CA PHE A 95 5.47 5.44 6.74
C PHE A 95 5.05 6.51 7.75
N ARG A 96 4.55 7.62 7.22
CA ARG A 96 3.95 8.71 7.99
C ARG A 96 2.54 8.93 7.51
N SER A 97 1.65 9.29 8.43
CA SER A 97 0.27 9.64 8.13
C SER A 97 0.02 11.12 8.41
N HIS A 98 -0.73 11.73 7.50
CA HIS A 98 -1.19 13.11 7.63
C HIS A 98 -2.70 13.13 7.42
N ARG A 99 -3.45 13.65 8.39
CA ARG A 99 -4.87 13.86 8.21
C ARG A 99 -5.12 14.98 7.20
N LEU A 100 -6.01 14.73 6.25
CA LEU A 100 -6.52 15.68 5.28
C LEU A 100 -7.73 16.36 5.92
N GLY A 101 -7.54 17.56 6.47
CA GLY A 101 -8.58 18.30 7.20
C GLY A 101 -8.02 19.56 7.85
#